data_AF-A0A9E0XH00-F1
#
_entry.id   AF-A0A9E0XH00-F1
#
_cell.length_a   1.000
_cell.length_b   1.000
_cell.length_c   1.000
_cell.angle_alpha   90.00
_cell.angle_beta   90.00
_cell.angle_gamma   90.00
#
_symmetry.space_group_name_H-M   'P 1'
#
loop_
_entity.id
_entity.type
_entity.pdbx_description
1 polymer ?
#
loop_
_entity_poly.entity_id
_entity_poly.type
_entity_poly.pdbx_seq_one_letter_code
_entity_poly.pdbx_strand_id
1 'polypeptide(L)' 'MSLASEISQKVSFLKERARMLKTARTFFEERTVLEVDCPALSEVASVDAHIDLIRCQP' A
#
# COMPACT_ATOMS: atom_id res chain seq x y z
N MET A 1 22.37 -17.30 -10.46
CA MET A 1 21.38 -17.70 -9.43
C MET A 1 20.22 -18.38 -10.13
N SER A 2 19.62 -19.45 -9.57
CA SER A 2 18.52 -20.14 -10.25
C SER A 2 17.23 -19.33 -10.17
N LEU A 3 16.41 -19.38 -11.22
CA LEU A 3 15.10 -18.72 -11.29
C LEU A 3 14.18 -19.12 -10.11
N ALA A 4 14.25 -20.38 -9.68
CA ALA A 4 13.50 -20.89 -8.54
C ALA A 4 13.90 -20.20 -7.22
N SER A 5 15.19 -19.91 -7.04
CA SER A 5 15.70 -19.18 -5.88
C SER A 5 15.17 -17.74 -5.86
N GLU A 6 15.18 -17.05 -7.01
CA GLU A 6 14.70 -15.68 -7.13
C GLU A 6 13.19 -15.57 -6.84
N ILE A 7 12.38 -16.51 -7.35
CA ILE A 7 10.95 -16.56 -7.07
C ILE A 7 10.70 -16.79 -5.57
N SER A 8 11.44 -17.72 -4.96
CA SER A 8 11.33 -17.99 -3.52
C SER A 8 11.63 -16.75 -2.68
N GLN A 9 12.67 -15.98 -3.05
CA GLN A 9 12.99 -14.71 -2.40
C GLN A 9 11.87 -13.67 -2.56
N LYS A 10 11.34 -13.49 -3.78
CA LYS A 10 10.21 -12.56 -4.03
C LYS A 10 8.99 -12.92 -3.19
N VAL A 11 8.65 -14.21 -3.12
CA VAL A 11 7.54 -14.70 -2.29
C VAL A 11 7.79 -14.43 -0.81
N SER A 12 9.03 -14.62 -0.34
CA SER A 12 9.41 -14.30 1.05
C SER A 12 9.17 -12.82 1.37
N PHE A 13 9.58 -11.90 0.49
CA PHE A 13 9.33 -10.47 0.64
C PHE A 13 7.84 -10.13 0.69
N LEU A 14 7.02 -10.78 -0.13
CA LEU A 14 5.57 -10.55 -0.12
C LEU A 14 4.92 -11.05 1.19
N LYS A 15 5.36 -12.19 1.72
CA LYS A 15 4.90 -12.70 3.03
C LYS A 15 5.26 -11.75 4.17
N GLU A 16 6.49 -11.26 4.14
CA GLU A 16 6.97 -10.31 5.15
C GLU A 16 6.20 -8.98 5.08
N ARG A 17 5.96 -8.45 3.87
CA ARG A 17 5.11 -7.27 3.67
C ARG A 17 3.69 -7.48 4.21
N ALA A 18 3.09 -8.65 3.96
CA ALA A 18 1.75 -8.96 4.49
C ALA A 18 1.74 -8.98 6.03
N ARG A 19 2.78 -9.55 6.65
CA ARG A 19 2.97 -9.54 8.11
C ARG A 19 3.05 -8.11 8.65
N MET A 20 3.87 -7.26 8.02
CA MET A 20 4.04 -5.85 8.43
C MET A 20 2.74 -5.05 8.32
N LEU A 21 1.98 -5.22 7.23
CA LEU A 21 0.67 -4.58 7.05
C LEU A 21 -0.32 -4.99 8.13
N LYS A 22 -0.33 -6.27 8.53
CA LYS A 22 -1.17 -6.76 9.63
C LYS A 22 -0.78 -6.10 10.96
N THR A 23 0.51 -6.03 11.27
CA THR A 23 1.01 -5.37 12.48
C THR A 23 0.56 -3.91 12.56
N ALA A 24 0.65 -3.16 11.46
CA ALA A 24 0.22 -1.77 11.41
C ALA A 24 -1.28 -1.61 11.70
N ARG A 25 -2.14 -2.46 11.13
CA ARG A 25 -3.58 -2.43 11.39
C ARG A 25 -3.92 -2.75 12.84
N THR A 26 -3.33 -3.81 13.39
CA THR A 26 -3.56 -4.22 14.78
C THR A 26 -3.18 -3.09 15.76
N PHE A 27 -2.10 -2.37 15.51
CA PHE A 27 -1.71 -1.22 16.35
C PHE A 27 -2.83 -0.15 16.46
N PHE A 28 -3.49 0.18 15.35
CA PHE A 28 -4.58 1.16 15.33
C PHE A 28 -5.89 0.58 15.89
N GLU A 29 -6.18 -0.68 15.59
CA GLU A 29 -7.35 -1.42 16.09
C GLU A 29 -7.36 -1.48 17.63
N GLU A 30 -6.23 -1.80 18.25
CA GLU A 30 -6.07 -1.83 19.72
C GLU A 30 -6.36 -0.47 20.39
N ARG A 31 -6.30 0.63 19.63
CA ARG A 31 -6.56 2.00 20.09
C ARG A 31 -7.94 2.49 19.67
N THR A 32 -8.78 1.59 19.14
CA THR A 32 -10.14 1.92 18.68
C THR A 32 -10.14 2.99 17.58
N VAL A 33 -9.11 2.99 16.73
CA VAL A 33 -9.05 3.85 15.54
C VAL A 33 -9.68 3.11 14.37
N LEU A 34 -10.70 3.70 13.75
CA LEU A 34 -11.43 3.11 12.63
C LEU A 34 -10.63 3.25 11.31
N GLU A 35 -10.32 2.13 10.67
CA GLU A 35 -9.81 2.10 9.29
C GLU A 35 -10.97 2.32 8.31
N VAL A 36 -10.78 3.19 7.32
CA VAL A 36 -11.78 3.50 6.27
C VAL A 36 -11.14 3.47 4.90
N ASP A 37 -11.90 3.02 3.90
CA ASP A 37 -11.50 3.12 2.50
C ASP A 37 -11.91 4.48 1.92
N CYS A 38 -10.98 5.15 1.26
CA CYS A 38 -11.22 6.42 0.56
C CYS A 38 -11.17 6.20 -0.96
N PRO A 39 -11.87 7.05 -1.76
CA PRO A 39 -11.76 7.00 -3.21
C PRO A 39 -10.31 7.18 -3.67
N ALA A 40 -9.85 6.29 -4.56
CA ALA A 40 -8.53 6.41 -5.18
C ALA A 40 -8.48 7.49 -6.28
N LEU A 41 -9.65 7.90 -6.79
CA LEU A 41 -9.84 8.95 -7.78
C LEU A 41 -10.68 10.07 -7.17
N SER A 42 -10.40 11.31 -7.58
CA SER A 42 -11.11 12.50 -7.14
C SER A 42 -11.31 13.47 -8.31
N GLU A 43 -12.40 14.23 -8.26
CA GLU A 43 -12.68 15.28 -9.25
C GLU A 43 -11.71 16.47 -9.11
N VAL A 44 -11.23 16.70 -7.89
CA VAL A 44 -10.24 17.72 -7.55
C VAL A 44 -8.91 17.09 -7.20
N ALA A 45 -7.81 17.76 -7.52
CA ALA A 45 -6.46 17.23 -7.32
C ALA A 45 -5.64 18.10 -6.35
N SER A 46 -4.53 17.55 -5.85
CA SER A 46 -3.61 18.29 -4.97
C SER A 46 -3.01 19.50 -5.67
N VAL A 47 -2.85 20.62 -4.96
CA VAL A 47 -2.16 21.83 -5.46
C VAL A 47 -0.67 21.83 -5.13
N ASP A 48 -0.17 20.78 -4.46
CA ASP A 48 1.24 20.66 -4.08
C ASP A 48 2.14 20.63 -5.32
N ALA A 49 3.05 21.60 -5.41
CA ALA A 49 3.94 21.79 -6.56
C ALA A 49 5.00 20.68 -6.71
N HIS A 50 5.17 19.83 -5.70
CA HIS A 50 6.15 18.74 -5.68
C HIS A 50 5.51 17.37 -5.94
N ILE A 51 4.21 17.30 -6.17
CA ILE A 51 3.48 16.05 -6.43
C ILE A 51 2.97 16.04 -7.87
N ASP A 52 3.47 15.10 -8.66
CA ASP A 52 2.95 14.84 -10.00
C ASP A 52 1.59 14.13 -9.94
N LEU A 53 0.60 14.72 -10.59
CA LEU A 53 -0.76 14.18 -10.64
C LEU A 53 -0.97 13.33 -11.88
N ILE A 54 -1.50 12.12 -11.69
CA ILE A 54 -1.91 11.24 -12.78
C ILE A 54 -3.36 11.54 -13.14
N ARG A 55 -3.62 11.96 -14.37
CA ARG A 55 -4.99 12.20 -14.86
C ARG A 55 -5.71 10.87 -15.06
N CYS A 56 -6.95 10.80 -14.60
CA CYS A 56 -7.85 9.73 -15.02
C CYS A 56 -8.17 9.93 -16.52
N GLN A 57 -7.86 8.93 -17.34
CA GLN A 57 -8.36 8.88 -18.73
C GLN A 57 -9.67 8.07 -18.74
N PRO A 58 -10.67 8.49 -19.54
CA PRO A 58 -11.84 7.66 -19.81
C PRO A 58 -11.49 6.39 -20.60
#